data_AF-A0A3E0HUL2-F1
#
_entry.id   AF-A0A3E0HUL2-F1
#
_cell.length_a   1.000
_cell.length_b   1.000
_cell.length_c   1.000
_cell.angle_alpha   90.00
_cell.angle_beta   90.00
_cell.angle_gamma   90.00
#
_symmetry.space_group_name_H-M   'P 1'
#
loop_
_entity.id
_entity.type
_entity.pdbx_description
1 polymer ?
#
loop_
_entity_poly.entity_id
_entity_poly.type
_entity_poly.pdbx_seq_one_letter_code
_entity_poly.pdbx_strand_id
1 'polypeptide(L)'
;MVEWRGEASAQFPELRPFLDRDSWSCHVFLFEVLQLALEAHRTGDVELLDRSYGFARWCFEQPGRFLSNAAVVSFYEHVFDDWDLRHQVAARLPAEVMSQVRPLWEWRLPADKLAEVDRLLGVADHPA
;
A
#
# COMPACT_ATOMS: atom_id res chain seq x y z
N MET A 1 15.04 -2.75 -16.55
CA MET A 1 14.38 -3.12 -15.28
C MET A 1 14.59 -1.96 -14.34
N VAL A 2 13.52 -1.41 -13.75
CA VAL A 2 13.65 -0.27 -12.82
C VAL A 2 14.41 -0.72 -11.58
N GLU A 3 15.41 0.05 -11.15
CA GLU A 3 16.26 -0.27 -10.01
C GLU A 3 15.61 0.21 -8.70
N TRP A 4 14.60 -0.53 -8.24
CA TRP A 4 13.82 -0.16 -7.05
C TRP A 4 14.62 -0.16 -5.74
N ARG A 5 15.75 -0.89 -5.69
CA ARG A 5 16.59 -0.99 -4.49
C ARG A 5 17.33 0.32 -4.18
N GLY A 6 17.78 1.05 -5.19
CA GLY A 6 18.38 2.38 -5.03
C GLY A 6 17.38 3.36 -4.43
N GLU A 7 16.16 3.43 -4.99
CA GLU A 7 15.08 4.27 -4.48
C GLU A 7 14.71 3.91 -3.03
N ALA A 8 14.54 2.61 -2.76
CA ALA A 8 14.25 2.08 -1.44
C ALA A 8 15.34 2.42 -0.41
N SER A 9 16.62 2.34 -0.80
CA SER A 9 17.76 2.62 0.10
C SER A 9 17.83 4.10 0.48
N ALA A 10 17.48 4.99 -0.44
CA ALA A 10 17.42 6.42 -0.19
C ALA A 10 16.22 6.78 0.71
N GLN A 11 15.09 6.13 0.49
CA GLN A 11 13.84 6.45 1.18
C GLN A 11 13.62 5.71 2.49
N PHE A 12 14.29 4.58 2.79
CA PHE A 12 14.05 3.79 4.00
C PHE A 12 15.37 3.27 4.60
N PRO A 13 16.20 4.15 5.19
CA PRO A 13 17.41 3.73 5.89
C PRO A 13 17.14 2.70 7.01
N GLU A 14 15.96 2.75 7.64
CA GLU A 14 15.50 1.80 8.66
C GLU A 14 15.27 0.38 8.12
N LEU A 15 15.01 0.23 6.81
CA LEU A 15 14.83 -1.07 6.14
C LEU A 15 16.09 -1.54 5.41
N ARG A 16 17.25 -0.90 5.62
CA ARG A 16 18.51 -1.30 4.98
C ARG A 16 18.88 -2.79 5.18
N PRO A 17 18.66 -3.43 6.35
CA PRO A 17 18.90 -4.87 6.49
C PRO A 17 18.08 -5.73 5.52
N PHE A 18 16.96 -5.19 5.02
CA PHE A 18 16.11 -5.85 4.03
C PHE A 18 16.63 -5.73 2.60
N LEU A 19 17.38 -4.67 2.31
CA LEU A 19 17.93 -4.39 1.00
C LEU A 19 19.29 -5.07 0.79
N ASP A 20 20.07 -5.23 1.86
CA ASP A 20 21.38 -5.90 1.84
C ASP A 20 21.26 -7.43 1.63
N ARG A 21 20.06 -7.98 1.74
CA ARG A 21 19.77 -9.40 1.48
C ARG A 21 19.24 -9.58 0.06
N ASP A 22 20.12 -9.98 -0.85
CA ASP A 22 19.77 -10.23 -2.26
C ASP A 22 18.59 -11.20 -2.46
N SER A 23 18.36 -12.09 -1.49
CA SER A 23 17.26 -13.06 -1.51
C SER A 23 15.88 -12.44 -1.28
N TRP A 24 15.79 -11.19 -0.81
CA TRP A 24 14.52 -10.55 -0.53
C TRP A 24 13.97 -9.83 -1.75
N SER A 25 12.73 -10.18 -2.08
CA SER A 25 12.01 -9.63 -3.24
C SER A 25 11.42 -8.26 -2.90
N CYS A 26 11.07 -7.49 -3.92
CA CYS A 26 10.33 -6.23 -3.76
C CYS A 26 9.01 -6.41 -3.00
N HIS A 27 8.40 -7.60 -3.05
CA HIS A 27 7.17 -7.92 -2.34
C HIS A 27 7.40 -7.92 -0.82
N VAL A 28 8.46 -8.59 -0.37
CA VAL A 28 8.85 -8.59 1.05
C VAL A 28 9.11 -7.16 1.51
N PHE A 29 9.86 -6.39 0.72
CA PHE A 29 10.15 -5.00 1.07
C PHE A 29 8.88 -4.13 1.18
N LEU A 30 7.94 -4.25 0.23
CA LEU A 30 6.68 -3.51 0.26
C LEU A 30 5.79 -3.89 1.45
N PHE A 31 5.82 -5.14 1.91
CA PHE A 31 5.15 -5.53 3.15
C PHE A 31 5.74 -4.84 4.37
N GLU A 32 7.07 -4.68 4.45
CA GLU A 32 7.71 -3.95 5.54
C GLU A 32 7.38 -2.45 5.49
N VAL A 33 7.35 -1.86 4.28
CA VAL A 33 6.89 -0.49 4.09
C VAL A 33 5.43 -0.32 4.54
N LEU A 34 4.57 -1.32 4.32
CA LEU A 34 3.22 -1.33 4.87
C LEU A 34 3.23 -1.35 6.40
N GLN A 35 4.05 -2.19 7.04
CA GLN A 35 4.15 -2.22 8.50
C GLN A 35 4.59 -0.86 9.07
N LEU A 36 5.55 -0.20 8.42
CA LEU A 36 5.96 1.17 8.76
C LEU A 36 4.80 2.15 8.60
N ALA A 37 4.03 2.08 7.52
CA ALA A 37 2.88 2.95 7.31
C ALA A 37 1.80 2.78 8.38
N LEU A 38 1.49 1.53 8.77
CA LEU A 38 0.50 1.25 9.82
C LEU A 38 0.97 1.79 11.17
N GLU A 39 2.24 1.63 11.52
CA GLU A 39 2.79 2.20 12.75
C GLU A 39 2.83 3.73 12.72
N ALA A 40 3.17 4.31 11.58
CA ALA A 40 3.16 5.75 11.38
C ALA A 40 1.76 6.35 11.54
N HIS A 41 0.70 5.64 11.11
CA HIS A 41 -0.68 6.04 11.38
C HIS A 41 -0.99 6.05 12.89
N ARG A 42 -0.50 5.08 13.66
CA ARG A 42 -0.73 4.99 15.11
C ARG A 42 0.00 6.08 15.89
N THR A 43 1.21 6.41 15.44
CA THR A 43 2.08 7.40 16.11
C THR A 43 1.90 8.82 15.59
N GLY A 44 1.18 9.00 14.48
CA GLY A 44 1.00 10.29 13.83
C GLY A 44 2.24 10.78 13.07
N ASP A 45 3.13 9.87 12.66
CA ASP A 45 4.34 10.19 11.89
C ASP A 45 3.98 10.47 10.43
N VAL A 46 3.67 11.73 10.15
CA VAL A 46 3.26 12.18 8.81
C VAL A 46 4.39 12.01 7.78
N GLU A 47 5.66 12.20 8.17
CA GLU A 47 6.79 12.09 7.26
C GLU A 47 6.96 10.65 6.78
N LEU A 48 6.89 9.68 7.70
CA LEU A 48 6.97 8.26 7.35
C LEU A 48 5.76 7.80 6.54
N LEU A 49 4.57 8.36 6.79
CA LEU A 49 3.39 8.11 5.95
C LEU A 49 3.60 8.61 4.53
N ASP A 50 4.10 9.83 4.35
CA ASP A 50 4.33 10.40 3.02
C ASP A 50 5.37 9.59 2.23
N ARG A 51 6.46 9.17 2.88
CA ARG A 51 7.47 8.28 2.28
C ARG A 51 6.88 6.92 1.91
N SER A 52 6.13 6.29 2.82
CA SER A 52 5.57 4.96 2.61
C SER A 52 4.55 4.91 1.47
N TYR A 53 3.54 5.79 1.51
CA TYR A 53 2.54 5.88 0.45
C TYR A 53 3.12 6.41 -0.86
N GLY A 54 4.09 7.33 -0.78
CA GLY A 54 4.82 7.85 -1.94
C GLY A 54 5.61 6.77 -2.65
N PHE A 55 6.35 5.92 -1.92
CA PHE A 55 7.10 4.81 -2.50
C PHE A 55 6.18 3.74 -3.10
N ALA A 56 5.11 3.36 -2.40
CA ALA A 56 4.12 2.42 -2.92
C ALA A 56 3.47 2.94 -4.22
N ARG A 57 3.14 4.23 -4.26
CA ARG A 57 2.60 4.90 -5.44
C ARG A 57 3.63 4.94 -6.57
N TRP A 58 4.87 5.31 -6.28
CA TRP A 58 5.94 5.31 -7.27
C TRP A 58 6.11 3.91 -7.89
N CYS A 59 6.08 2.85 -7.08
CA CYS A 59 6.12 1.46 -7.56
C CYS A 59 4.93 1.12 -8.46
N PHE A 60 3.73 1.56 -8.07
CA PHE A 60 2.50 1.40 -8.84
C PHE A 60 2.55 2.05 -10.22
N GLU A 61 3.17 3.23 -10.31
CA GLU A 61 3.28 4.02 -11.55
C GLU A 61 4.42 3.55 -12.47
N GLN A 62 5.26 2.59 -12.06
CA GLN A 62 6.38 2.12 -12.89
C GLN A 62 5.92 1.38 -14.15
N PRO A 63 6.65 1.53 -15.27
CA PRO A 63 6.33 0.81 -16.50
C PRO A 63 6.52 -0.70 -16.34
N GLY A 64 5.62 -1.46 -16.98
CA GLY A 64 5.56 -2.91 -16.85
C GLY A 64 4.73 -3.35 -15.63
N ARG A 65 4.63 -4.66 -15.42
CA ARG A 65 3.74 -5.21 -14.37
C ARG A 65 4.47 -5.60 -13.08
N PHE A 66 5.80 -5.61 -13.08
CA PHE A 66 6.55 -6.20 -11.96
C PHE A 66 6.39 -5.39 -10.66
N LEU A 67 6.73 -4.10 -10.67
CA LEU A 67 6.61 -3.25 -9.47
C LEU A 67 5.17 -2.84 -9.21
N SER A 68 4.38 -2.63 -10.27
CA SER A 68 2.97 -2.29 -10.11
C SER A 68 2.19 -3.43 -9.42
N ASN A 69 2.38 -4.67 -9.87
CA ASN A 69 1.74 -5.81 -9.23
C ASN A 69 2.26 -6.00 -7.80
N ALA A 70 3.56 -5.83 -7.56
CA ALA A 70 4.12 -5.94 -6.22
C ALA A 70 3.49 -4.90 -5.27
N ALA A 71 3.35 -3.64 -5.69
CA ALA A 71 2.71 -2.60 -4.89
C ALA A 71 1.24 -2.94 -4.60
N VAL A 72 0.51 -3.44 -5.60
CA VAL A 72 -0.88 -3.87 -5.46
C VAL A 72 -1.00 -4.99 -4.43
N VAL A 73 -0.27 -6.10 -4.58
CA VAL A 73 -0.48 -7.31 -3.76
C VAL A 73 0.26 -7.30 -2.42
N SER A 74 1.29 -6.48 -2.25
CA SER A 74 2.09 -6.47 -1.02
C SER A 74 1.90 -5.21 -0.16
N PHE A 75 1.33 -4.15 -0.72
CA PHE A 75 1.00 -2.95 0.02
C PHE A 75 -0.51 -2.72 0.00
N TYR A 76 -1.08 -2.36 -1.15
CA TYR A 76 -2.46 -1.87 -1.22
C TYR A 76 -3.54 -2.91 -0.92
N GLU A 77 -3.32 -4.19 -1.24
CA GLU A 77 -4.22 -5.29 -0.89
C GLU A 77 -4.45 -5.39 0.62
N HIS A 78 -3.45 -4.98 1.41
CA HIS A 78 -3.36 -5.22 2.85
C HIS A 78 -3.54 -3.97 3.72
N VAL A 79 -3.76 -2.79 3.12
CA VAL A 79 -3.86 -1.52 3.87
C VAL A 79 -5.02 -1.48 4.87
N PHE A 80 -6.04 -2.33 4.71
CA PHE A 80 -7.17 -2.46 5.62
C PHE A 80 -7.07 -3.64 6.60
N ASP A 81 -5.92 -4.33 6.65
CA ASP A 81 -5.72 -5.45 7.59
C ASP A 81 -5.82 -4.97 9.05
N ASP A 82 -5.37 -3.73 9.35
CA ASP A 82 -5.67 -3.04 10.61
C ASP A 82 -6.93 -2.17 10.46
N TRP A 83 -8.06 -2.72 10.88
CA TRP A 83 -9.38 -2.10 10.69
C TRP A 83 -9.60 -0.82 11.50
N ASP A 84 -8.87 -0.64 12.60
CA ASP A 84 -8.99 0.55 13.44
C ASP A 84 -8.46 1.79 12.71
N LEU A 85 -7.54 1.59 11.75
CA LEU A 85 -6.92 2.64 10.95
C LEU A 85 -7.65 2.97 9.64
N ARG A 86 -8.77 2.31 9.35
CA ARG A 86 -9.43 2.38 8.03
C ARG A 86 -9.76 3.79 7.56
N HIS A 87 -10.12 4.71 8.48
CA HIS A 87 -10.46 6.09 8.14
C HIS A 87 -9.22 6.86 7.69
N GLN A 88 -8.11 6.74 8.44
CA GLN A 88 -6.85 7.39 8.07
C GLN A 88 -6.26 6.80 6.80
N VAL A 89 -6.37 5.47 6.63
CA VAL A 89 -5.92 4.76 5.44
C VAL A 89 -6.70 5.21 4.21
N ALA A 90 -8.04 5.18 4.28
CA ALA A 90 -8.91 5.54 3.16
C ALA A 90 -8.62 6.94 2.61
N ALA A 91 -8.35 7.90 3.51
CA ALA A 91 -8.03 9.29 3.14
C ALA A 91 -6.73 9.46 2.33
N ARG A 92 -5.84 8.45 2.33
CA ARG A 92 -4.56 8.50 1.59
C ARG A 92 -4.55 7.71 0.28
N LEU A 93 -5.62 6.99 -0.03
CA LEU A 93 -5.65 6.14 -1.22
C LEU A 93 -5.96 6.97 -2.49
N PRO A 94 -5.13 6.90 -3.55
CA PRO A 94 -5.44 7.51 -4.84
C PRO A 94 -6.55 6.76 -5.56
N ALA A 95 -7.42 7.47 -6.29
CA ALA A 95 -8.55 6.88 -7.01
C ALA A 95 -8.11 5.82 -8.05
N GLU A 96 -6.97 6.04 -8.70
CA GLU A 96 -6.42 5.11 -9.70
C GLU A 96 -6.05 3.78 -9.06
N VAL A 97 -5.49 3.81 -7.85
CA VAL A 97 -5.14 2.62 -7.07
C VAL A 97 -6.40 1.87 -6.65
N MET A 98 -7.42 2.59 -6.17
CA MET A 98 -8.68 1.97 -5.74
C MET A 98 -9.29 1.08 -6.84
N SER A 99 -9.31 1.56 -8.08
CA SER A 99 -9.89 0.81 -9.21
C SER A 99 -9.21 -0.54 -9.47
N GLN A 100 -7.91 -0.64 -9.21
CA GLN A 100 -7.14 -1.87 -9.43
C GLN A 100 -7.17 -2.82 -8.23
N VAL A 101 -7.25 -2.26 -7.01
CA VAL A 101 -7.12 -3.04 -5.77
C VAL A 101 -8.48 -3.48 -5.25
N ARG A 102 -9.58 -2.77 -5.58
CA ARG A 102 -10.92 -3.10 -5.10
C ARG A 102 -11.34 -4.57 -5.32
N PRO A 103 -11.09 -5.21 -6.48
CA PRO A 103 -11.39 -6.64 -6.63
C PRO A 103 -10.67 -7.52 -5.61
N LEU A 104 -9.47 -7.15 -5.17
CA LEU A 104 -8.74 -7.90 -4.14
C LEU A 104 -9.38 -7.72 -2.76
N TRP A 105 -9.88 -6.53 -2.46
CA TRP A 105 -10.64 -6.29 -1.22
C TRP A 105 -11.96 -7.06 -1.20
N GLU A 106 -12.64 -7.21 -2.34
CA GLU A 106 -13.84 -8.06 -2.46
C GLU A 106 -13.57 -9.52 -2.04
N TRP A 107 -12.38 -10.04 -2.36
CA TRP A 107 -12.00 -11.40 -1.97
C TRP A 107 -11.59 -11.52 -0.49
N ARG A 108 -11.06 -10.44 0.10
CA ARG A 108 -10.46 -10.48 1.44
C ARG A 108 -11.37 -10.02 2.55
N LEU A 109 -12.19 -9.00 2.28
CA LEU A 109 -12.99 -8.34 3.29
C LEU A 109 -14.37 -8.96 3.38
N PRO A 110 -14.91 -9.17 4.59
CA PRO A 110 -16.33 -9.37 4.79
C PRO A 110 -17.17 -8.27 4.13
N ALA A 111 -18.38 -8.61 3.68
CA ALA A 111 -19.22 -7.71 2.89
C ALA A 111 -19.57 -6.39 3.62
N ASP A 112 -19.73 -6.43 4.95
CA ASP A 112 -19.97 -5.24 5.77
C ASP A 112 -18.77 -4.30 5.81
N LYS A 113 -17.55 -4.85 5.91
CA LYS A 113 -16.31 -4.08 5.82
C LYS A 113 -16.09 -3.50 4.43
N LEU A 114 -16.32 -4.29 3.39
CA LEU A 114 -16.21 -3.82 2.01
C LEU A 114 -17.17 -2.65 1.75
N ALA A 115 -18.43 -2.76 2.18
CA ALA A 115 -19.40 -1.68 2.07
C ALA A 115 -19.01 -0.42 2.87
N GLU A 116 -18.30 -0.57 3.99
CA GLU A 116 -17.71 0.58 4.69
C GLU A 116 -16.56 1.20 3.91
N VAL A 117 -15.65 0.39 3.34
CA VAL A 117 -14.58 0.87 2.46
C VAL A 117 -15.18 1.65 1.29
N ASP A 118 -16.14 1.10 0.55
CA ASP A 118 -16.77 1.78 -0.59
C ASP A 118 -17.35 3.15 -0.19
N ARG A 119 -18.00 3.24 0.99
CA ARG A 119 -18.49 4.52 1.54
C ARG A 119 -17.36 5.49 1.85
N LEU A 120 -16.27 5.04 2.47
CA LEU A 120 -15.11 5.87 2.80
C LEU A 120 -14.41 6.41 1.55
N LEU A 121 -14.39 5.62 0.49
CA LEU A 121 -13.77 5.97 -0.78
C LEU A 121 -14.67 6.83 -1.68
N GLY A 122 -15.90 7.11 -1.26
CA GLY A 122 -16.87 7.86 -2.06
C GLY A 122 -17.29 7.12 -3.34
N VAL A 123 -17.11 5.81 -3.38
CA VAL A 123 -17.62 4.94 -4.44
C VAL A 123 -19.11 4.75 -4.16
N ALA A 124 -19.92 5.75 -4.52
CA ALA A 124 -21.37 5.66 -4.42
C ALA A 124 -21.88 4.46 -5.24
N ASP A 125 -22.79 3.68 -4.64
CA ASP A 125 -23.46 2.48 -5.17
C ASP A 125 -23.50 2.48 -6.71
N HIS A 126 -22.71 1.60 -7.34
CA HIS A 126 -23.07 1.12 -8.66
C HIS A 126 -24.32 0.26 -8.46
N PRO A 127 -25.50 0.64 -8.99
CA PRO A 127 -26.66 -0.24 -8.92
C PRO A 127 -26.28 -1.55 -9.63
N ALA A 128 -26.56 -2.65 -8.94
CA ALA A 128 -26.34 -4.02 -9.37
C ALA A 128 -26.92 -4.33 -10.76
#